data_AF-K1SF92-F1
#
_entry.id   AF-K1SF92-F1
#
_cell.length_a   1.000
_cell.length_b   1.000
_cell.length_c   1.000
_cell.angle_alpha   90.00
_cell.angle_beta   90.00
_cell.angle_gamma   90.00
#
_symmetry.space_group_name_H-M   'P 1'
#
loop_
_entity.id
_entity.type
_entity.pdbx_description
1 polymer ?
#
loop_
_entity_poly.entity_id
_entity_poly.type
_entity_poly.pdbx_seq_one_letter_code
_entity_poly.pdbx_strand_id
1 'polypeptide(L)'
;CTLVREGEYDEARYTIRYFQPDGDGELRMDDGTVFLPNDRYPLDRTSFRLYYTSLSEAQQVIDVYVEDNMGQVVQKSFTFQNDTDTGE
;
A
#
# COMPACT_ATOMS: atom_id res chain seq x y z
N CYS A 1 0.27 -8.33 -4.58
CA CYS A 1 1.59 -8.09 -3.98
C CYS A 1 2.09 -9.39 -3.35
N THR A 2 3.40 -9.61 -3.40
CA THR A 2 4.05 -10.76 -2.74
C THR A 2 5.19 -10.24 -1.89
N LEU A 3 5.11 -10.46 -0.58
CA LEU A 3 6.20 -10.22 0.35
C LEU A 3 7.21 -11.36 0.20
N VAL A 4 8.39 -11.05 -0.32
CA VAL A 4 9.50 -11.99 -0.43
C VAL A 4 10.36 -11.86 0.82
N ARG A 5 10.53 -12.96 1.55
CA ARG A 5 11.39 -13.04 2.74
C ARG A 5 12.67 -13.78 2.38
N GLU A 6 13.82 -13.31 2.84
CA GLU A 6 15.09 -14.04 2.67
C GLU A 6 15.20 -15.27 3.59
N GLY A 7 14.29 -15.41 4.58
CA GLY A 7 14.15 -16.59 5.43
C GLY A 7 12.77 -16.65 6.12
N GLU A 8 12.36 -17.85 6.55
CA GLU A 8 11.15 -18.04 7.36
C GLU A 8 11.52 -17.97 8.85
N TYR A 9 11.27 -16.83 9.47
CA TYR A 9 11.36 -16.67 10.91
C TYR A 9 9.94 -16.74 11.48
N ASP A 10 9.62 -17.76 12.28
CA ASP A 10 8.29 -17.97 12.88
C ASP A 10 7.80 -16.80 13.74
N GLU A 11 8.71 -15.95 14.23
CA GLU A 11 8.40 -14.75 15.03
C GLU A 11 8.30 -13.44 14.23
N ALA A 12 8.54 -13.48 12.90
CA ALA A 12 8.48 -12.27 12.09
C ALA A 12 7.03 -11.81 11.92
N ARG A 13 6.70 -10.68 12.55
CA ARG A 13 5.39 -10.02 12.44
C ARG A 13 5.54 -8.81 11.55
N TYR A 14 4.69 -8.74 10.52
CA TYR A 14 4.68 -7.65 9.58
C TYR A 14 3.46 -6.78 9.82
N THR A 15 3.65 -5.48 9.65
CA THR A 15 2.57 -4.51 9.57
C THR A 15 2.65 -3.77 8.25
N ILE A 16 1.50 -3.31 7.78
CA ILE A 16 1.38 -2.49 6.57
C ILE A 16 0.68 -1.19 6.94
N ARG A 17 1.19 -0.07 6.41
CA ARG A 17 0.57 1.24 6.52
C ARG A 17 0.66 1.97 5.19
N TYR A 18 -0.18 3.00 5.05
CA TYR A 18 -0.27 3.77 3.83
C TYR A 18 -0.31 5.28 4.14
N PHE A 19 0.28 6.08 3.26
CA PHE A 19 0.23 7.54 3.28
C PHE A 19 -0.10 8.09 1.90
N GLN A 20 -0.95 9.12 1.84
CA GLN A 20 -1.31 9.80 0.59
C GLN A 20 -0.79 11.24 0.62
N PRO A 21 0.42 11.51 0.09
CA PRO A 21 0.94 12.87 0.03
C PRO A 21 0.21 13.75 -1.00
N ASP A 22 -0.40 13.16 -2.03
CA ASP A 22 -1.05 13.90 -3.12
C ASP A 22 -2.31 13.16 -3.62
N GLY A 23 -3.33 13.92 -4.00
CA GLY A 23 -4.62 13.38 -4.45
C GLY A 23 -5.62 13.06 -3.33
N ASP A 24 -6.72 12.41 -3.70
CA ASP A 24 -7.78 11.92 -2.82
C ASP A 24 -8.23 10.53 -3.28
N GLY A 25 -8.32 9.58 -2.34
CA GLY A 25 -8.50 8.18 -2.68
C GLY A 25 -8.59 7.27 -1.47
N GLU A 26 -8.98 6.04 -1.73
CA GLU A 26 -9.17 5.01 -0.71
C GLU A 26 -8.39 3.74 -1.07
N LEU A 27 -7.64 3.22 -0.11
CA LEU A 27 -6.90 1.96 -0.24
C LEU A 27 -7.59 0.86 0.57
N ARG A 28 -7.82 -0.29 -0.05
CA ARG A 28 -8.40 -1.48 0.60
C ARG A 28 -7.53 -2.72 0.41
N MET A 29 -7.55 -3.64 1.37
CA MET A 29 -7.00 -4.99 1.23
C MET A 29 -8.05 -5.97 0.67
N ASP A 30 -7.61 -7.12 0.16
CA ASP A 30 -8.50 -8.18 -0.34
C ASP A 30 -9.46 -8.77 0.70
N ASP A 31 -9.19 -8.63 1.98
CA ASP A 31 -10.08 -9.05 3.07
C ASP A 31 -11.18 -8.02 3.40
N GLY A 32 -11.20 -6.89 2.69
CA GLY A 32 -12.15 -5.79 2.90
C GLY A 32 -11.69 -4.73 3.89
N THR A 33 -10.50 -4.87 4.51
CA THR A 33 -9.93 -3.85 5.38
C THR A 33 -9.71 -2.55 4.62
N VAL A 34 -10.30 -1.45 5.10
CA VAL A 34 -10.08 -0.10 4.59
C VAL A 34 -8.95 0.55 5.37
N PHE A 35 -7.94 1.05 4.68
CA PHE A 35 -6.80 1.71 5.30
C PHE A 35 -7.13 3.16 5.64
N LEU A 36 -6.89 3.53 6.90
CA LEU A 36 -6.80 4.91 7.32
C LEU A 36 -5.36 5.42 7.12
N PRO A 37 -5.17 6.66 6.64
CA PRO A 37 -3.83 7.20 6.45
C PRO A 37 -3.01 7.14 7.75
N ASN A 38 -1.81 6.60 7.65
CA ASN A 38 -0.84 6.40 8.73
C ASN A 38 -1.19 5.37 9.82
N ASP A 39 -2.35 4.72 9.74
CA ASP A 39 -2.66 3.58 10.61
C ASP A 39 -1.93 2.32 10.15
N ARG A 40 -1.54 1.49 11.13
CA ARG A 40 -0.85 0.22 10.91
C ARG A 40 -1.83 -0.94 11.04
N TYR A 41 -1.76 -1.85 10.07
CA TYR A 41 -2.58 -3.05 10.02
C TYR A 41 -1.67 -4.29 10.04
N PRO A 42 -2.04 -5.37 10.74
CA PRO A 42 -1.28 -6.61 10.71
C PRO A 42 -1.28 -7.20 9.30
N LEU A 43 -0.15 -7.78 8.90
CA LEU A 43 0.00 -8.47 7.63
C LEU A 43 0.41 -9.93 7.88
N ASP A 44 -0.59 -10.75 8.18
CA ASP A 44 -0.40 -12.16 8.55
C ASP A 44 -0.12 -13.07 7.34
N ARG A 45 -0.17 -12.52 6.12
CA ARG A 45 -0.03 -13.26 4.85
C ARG A 45 1.06 -12.64 3.98
N THR A 46 1.84 -13.48 3.32
CA THR A 46 2.86 -13.02 2.35
C THR A 46 2.27 -12.68 0.99
N SER A 47 1.09 -13.21 0.67
CA SER A 47 0.36 -12.94 -0.57
C SER A 47 -0.93 -12.21 -0.25
N PHE A 48 -1.07 -10.99 -0.78
CA PHE A 48 -2.21 -10.10 -0.54
C PHE A 48 -2.42 -9.19 -1.75
N ARG A 49 -3.59 -8.56 -1.85
CA ARG A 49 -3.90 -7.58 -2.91
C ARG A 49 -4.34 -6.28 -2.28
N LEU A 50 -3.89 -5.19 -2.88
CA LEU A 50 -4.31 -3.84 -2.53
C LEU A 50 -5.14 -3.30 -3.69
N TYR A 51 -6.26 -2.69 -3.35
CA TYR A 51 -7.21 -2.09 -4.27
C TYR A 51 -7.27 -0.59 -3.96
N TYR A 52 -6.71 0.23 -4.84
CA TYR A 52 -6.77 1.67 -4.73
C TYR A 52 -7.91 2.20 -5.60
N THR A 53 -8.78 3.02 -5.02
CA THR A 53 -9.86 3.73 -5.72
C THR A 53 -9.55 5.21 -5.66
N SER A 54 -9.20 5.81 -6.80
CA SER A 54 -9.07 7.26 -6.90
C SER A 54 -10.44 7.92 -6.75
N LEU A 55 -10.50 8.98 -5.96
CA LEU A 55 -11.68 9.84 -5.79
C LEU A 55 -11.47 11.22 -6.44
N SER A 56 -10.34 11.42 -7.12
CA SER A 56 -9.97 12.66 -7.79
C SER A 56 -9.44 12.42 -9.21
N GLU A 57 -9.61 13.43 -10.07
CA GLU A 57 -9.11 13.46 -11.45
C GLU A 57 -7.66 13.99 -11.54
N ALA A 58 -7.15 14.58 -10.45
CA ALA A 58 -5.78 15.02 -10.37
C ALA A 58 -4.80 13.85 -10.26
N GLN A 59 -3.49 14.14 -10.35
CA GLN A 59 -2.47 13.16 -10.00
C GLN A 59 -2.70 12.62 -8.58
N GLN A 60 -2.46 11.33 -8.40
CA GLN A 60 -2.53 10.64 -7.13
C GLN A 60 -1.16 10.08 -6.79
N VAL A 61 -0.72 10.24 -5.54
CA VAL A 61 0.50 9.61 -5.04
C VAL A 61 0.17 8.86 -3.77
N ILE A 62 0.51 7.58 -3.72
CA ILE A 62 0.37 6.75 -2.52
C ILE A 62 1.71 6.12 -2.16
N ASP A 63 2.04 6.18 -0.86
CA ASP A 63 3.18 5.49 -0.28
C ASP A 63 2.69 4.32 0.58
N VAL A 64 3.13 3.12 0.27
CA VAL A 64 2.85 1.92 1.05
C VAL A 64 4.13 1.48 1.75
N TYR A 65 4.02 1.22 3.05
CA TYR A 65 5.12 0.77 3.89
C TYR A 65 4.78 -0.58 4.47
N VAL A 66 5.71 -1.53 4.39
CA VAL A 66 5.68 -2.78 5.14
C VAL A 66 6.83 -2.77 6.13
N GLU A 67 6.53 -2.94 7.41
CA GLU A 67 7.47 -2.90 8.52
C GLU A 67 7.43 -4.24 9.26
N ASP A 68 8.59 -4.80 9.60
CA ASP A 68 8.69 -5.97 10.47
C ASP A 68 8.94 -5.58 11.94
N ASN A 69 8.83 -6.55 12.84
CA ASN A 69 9.10 -6.38 14.27
C ASN A 69 10.59 -6.21 14.62
N MET A 70 11.51 -6.31 13.66
CA MET A 70 12.94 -6.04 13.81
C MET A 70 13.30 -4.61 13.36
N GLY A 71 12.33 -3.84 12.88
CA GLY A 71 12.49 -2.45 12.43
C GLY A 71 12.92 -2.32 10.96
N GLN A 72 12.90 -3.40 10.18
CA GLN A 72 13.11 -3.30 8.74
C GLN A 72 11.86 -2.71 8.09
N VAL A 73 12.05 -1.77 7.16
CA VAL A 73 10.97 -1.11 6.45
C VAL A 73 11.21 -1.20 4.95
N VAL A 74 10.20 -1.66 4.22
CA VAL A 74 10.14 -1.59 2.76
C VAL A 74 9.07 -0.57 2.38
N GLN A 75 9.47 0.48 1.69
CA GLN A 75 8.57 1.47 1.11
C GLN A 75 8.40 1.24 -0.39
N LYS A 76 7.16 1.40 -0.87
CA LYS A 76 6.84 1.52 -2.30
C LYS A 76 5.93 2.72 -2.53
N SER A 77 6.38 3.63 -3.38
CA SER A 77 5.61 4.77 -3.86
C SER A 77 4.97 4.42 -5.20
N PHE A 78 3.70 4.76 -5.35
CA PHE A 78 2.94 4.63 -6.60
C PHE A 78 2.40 6.00 -6.98
N THR A 79 2.63 6.39 -8.24
CA THR A 79 2.08 7.60 -8.82
C THR A 79 1.09 7.19 -9.90
N PHE A 80 -0.14 7.70 -9.81
CA PHE A 80 -1.17 7.54 -10.83
C PHE A 80 -1.45 8.90 -11.45
N GLN A 81 -1.46 8.95 -12.77
CA GLN A 81 -1.89 10.12 -13.54
C GLN A 81 -3.08 9.69 -14.38
N ASN A 82 -4.13 10.52 -14.36
CA ASN A 82 -5.24 10.36 -15.28
C ASN A 82 -4.83 11.09 -16.56
N ASP A 83 -4.10 10.40 -17.44
CA ASP A 83 -3.70 10.97 -18.71
C ASP A 83 -4.94 11.06 -19.60
N THR A 84 -5.53 12.26 -19.67
CA THR A 84 -6.47 12.59 -20.74
C THR A 84 -5.68 12.90 -22.00
N ASP A 85 -4.95 11.90 -22.53
CA ASP A 85 -4.49 11.96 -23.91
C ASP A 85 -5.74 11.79 -24.78
N THR A 86 -6.48 12.88 -24.97
CA THR A 86 -7.32 13.04 -26.16
C THR A 86 -6.38 13.11 -27.34
N GLY A 87 -5.91 11.95 -27.79
CA GLY A 87 -5.06 11.83 -28.96
C GLY A 87 -5.70 12.56 -30.14
N GLU A 88 -4.96 13.52 -30.68
CA GLU A 88 -5.25 14.18 -31.96
C GLU A 88 -5.17 13.18 -33.13
#